data_AF-A0A5M6DT71-F1
#
_entry.id   AF-A0A5M6DT71-F1
#
_cell.length_a   1.000
_cell.length_b   1.000
_cell.length_c   1.000
_cell.angle_alpha   90.00
_cell.angle_beta   90.00
_cell.angle_gamma   90.00
#
_symmetry.space_group_name_H-M   'P 1'
#
loop_
_entity.id
_entity.type
_entity.pdbx_description
1 polymer ?
#
loop_
_entity_poly.entity_id
_entity_poly.type
_entity_poly.pdbx_seq_one_letter_code
_entity_poly.pdbx_strand_id
1 'polypeptide(L)'
;MLPCYYLPSSTALNFLLTNFYFKNMPKNFKTGDSVILKSGNKMMTVDYLTKTGLYNCRWYEGMALKEATFNPEDLLLKNRKHG
;
A
#
# COMPACT_ATOMS: atom_id res chain seq x y z
N MET A 1 -12.43 34.33 37.16
CA MET A 1 -11.82 34.94 35.96
C MET A 1 -10.83 33.93 35.42
N LEU A 2 -11.17 33.23 34.33
CA LEU A 2 -10.29 32.24 33.68
C LEU A 2 -9.67 32.88 32.43
N PRO A 3 -8.39 32.62 32.12
CA PRO A 3 -7.75 33.21 30.95
C PRO A 3 -8.26 32.53 29.68
N CYS A 4 -8.66 33.36 28.71
CA CYS A 4 -8.99 32.93 27.36
C CYS A 4 -7.72 32.42 26.67
N TYR A 5 -7.55 31.09 26.59
CA TYR A 5 -6.54 30.50 25.72
C TYR A 5 -7.03 30.55 24.27
N TYR A 6 -6.34 31.37 23.48
CA TYR A 6 -6.52 31.48 22.03
C TYR A 6 -6.09 30.16 21.38
N LEU A 7 -7.05 29.34 20.94
CA LEU A 7 -6.78 28.15 20.13
C LEU A 7 -6.50 28.62 18.69
N PRO A 8 -5.28 28.42 18.13
CA PRO A 8 -5.04 28.72 16.73
C PRO A 8 -5.94 27.82 15.88
N SER A 9 -6.61 28.42 14.89
CA SER A 9 -7.55 27.74 14.00
C SER A 9 -6.86 26.58 13.28
N SER A 10 -7.15 25.38 13.80
CA SER A 10 -7.21 24.00 13.29
C SER A 10 -6.91 23.66 11.81
N THR A 11 -6.61 24.56 10.88
CA THR A 11 -6.46 24.21 9.46
C THR A 11 -5.10 23.61 9.13
N ALA A 12 -3.99 24.14 9.67
CA ALA A 12 -2.65 23.67 9.33
C ALA A 12 -2.37 22.23 9.83
N LEU A 13 -2.82 21.89 11.04
CA LEU A 13 -2.64 20.55 11.60
C LEU A 13 -3.49 19.50 10.86
N ASN A 14 -4.73 19.85 10.51
CA ASN A 14 -5.59 19.00 9.67
C ASN A 14 -5.01 18.82 8.27
N PHE A 15 -4.39 19.84 7.68
CA PHE A 15 -3.76 19.77 6.36
C PHE A 15 -2.51 18.89 6.35
N LEU A 16 -1.70 18.93 7.41
CA LEU A 16 -0.54 18.06 7.56
C LEU A 16 -0.94 16.60 7.81
N LEU A 17 -1.95 16.38 8.67
CA LEU A 17 -2.48 15.05 8.93
C LEU A 17 -3.14 14.44 7.70
N THR A 18 -3.94 15.19 6.94
CA THR A 18 -4.52 14.71 5.67
C THR A 18 -3.44 14.43 4.64
N ASN A 19 -2.43 15.28 4.46
CA ASN A 19 -1.34 14.99 3.52
C ASN A 19 -0.50 13.77 3.93
N PHE A 20 -0.25 13.56 5.22
CA PHE A 20 0.38 12.33 5.71
C PHE A 20 -0.51 11.11 5.46
N TYR A 21 -1.82 11.21 5.68
CA TYR A 21 -2.77 10.13 5.44
C TYR A 21 -2.91 9.78 3.94
N PHE A 22 -2.98 10.79 3.07
CA PHE A 22 -3.10 10.60 1.62
C PHE A 22 -1.82 10.03 1.01
N LYS A 23 -0.65 10.42 1.53
CA LYS A 23 0.64 9.89 1.06
C LYS A 23 0.83 8.40 1.40
N ASN A 24 0.12 7.92 2.42
CA ASN A 24 0.17 6.55 2.91
C ASN A 24 -1.11 5.74 2.59
N MET A 25 -1.97 6.21 1.68
CA MET A 25 -3.10 5.37 1.28
C MET A 25 -2.55 4.06 0.68
N PRO A 26 -2.98 2.89 1.18
CA PRO A 26 -2.55 1.62 0.63
C PRO A 26 -2.92 1.61 -0.85
N LYS A 27 -1.92 1.37 -1.71
CA LYS A 27 -2.18 1.22 -3.14
C LYS A 27 -3.16 0.07 -3.30
N ASN A 28 -4.32 0.36 -3.87
CA ASN A 28 -5.33 -0.66 -4.15
C ASN A 28 -4.88 -1.44 -5.38
N PHE A 29 -4.14 -2.52 -5.15
CA PHE A 29 -3.77 -3.46 -6.20
C PHE A 29 -5.00 -4.24 -6.64
N LYS A 30 -5.06 -4.60 -7.92
CA LYS A 30 -6.12 -5.42 -8.49
C LYS A 30 -5.58 -6.82 -8.77
N THR A 31 -6.47 -7.81 -8.76
CA THR A 31 -6.15 -9.15 -9.25
C THR A 31 -5.56 -9.06 -10.66
N GLY A 32 -4.46 -9.76 -10.89
CA GLY A 32 -3.69 -9.73 -12.13
C GLY A 32 -2.55 -8.70 -12.15
N ASP A 33 -2.50 -7.76 -11.20
CA ASP A 33 -1.41 -6.80 -11.13
C ASP A 33 -0.09 -7.50 -10.86
N SER A 34 0.95 -7.11 -11.61
CA SER A 34 2.32 -7.53 -11.33
C SER A 34 2.92 -6.64 -10.25
N VAL A 35 3.30 -7.23 -9.13
CA VAL A 35 3.85 -6.53 -7.96
C VAL A 35 5.23 -7.08 -7.59
N ILE A 36 6.00 -6.28 -6.87
CA ILE A 36 7.26 -6.68 -6.23
C ILE A 36 7.24 -6.26 -4.76
N LEU A 37 8.05 -6.92 -3.93
CA LEU A 37 8.26 -6.44 -2.56
C LEU A 37 9.18 -5.22 -2.56
N LYS A 38 8.98 -4.29 -1.62
CA LYS A 38 9.92 -3.18 -1.40
C LYS A 38 11.31 -3.69 -1.01
N SER A 39 11.38 -4.81 -0.28
CA SER A 39 12.61 -5.41 0.20
C SER A 39 13.31 -6.31 -0.83
N GLY A 40 12.70 -6.59 -1.97
CA GLY A 40 13.26 -7.57 -2.90
C GLY A 40 12.78 -7.45 -4.34
N ASN A 41 13.52 -8.08 -5.25
CA ASN A 41 13.26 -7.98 -6.69
C ASN A 41 12.34 -9.09 -7.24
N LYS A 42 11.71 -9.87 -6.36
CA LYS A 42 10.84 -10.98 -6.76
C LYS A 42 9.55 -10.43 -7.36
N MET A 43 9.28 -10.78 -8.61
CA MET A 43 8.03 -10.44 -9.29
C MET A 43 6.96 -11.46 -8.95
N MET A 44 5.81 -10.96 -8.55
CA MET A 44 4.64 -11.74 -8.17
C MET A 44 3.40 -11.15 -8.85
N THR A 45 2.33 -11.92 -8.89
CA THR A 45 1.04 -11.50 -9.42
C THR A 45 0.01 -11.53 -8.30
N VAL A 46 -0.79 -10.48 -8.17
CA VAL A 46 -1.88 -10.44 -7.19
C VAL A 46 -2.99 -11.39 -7.62
N ASP A 47 -3.37 -12.31 -6.74
CA ASP A 47 -4.46 -13.25 -6.98
C ASP A 47 -5.78 -12.74 -6.39
N TYR A 48 -5.81 -12.41 -5.10
CA TYR A 48 -6.99 -11.82 -4.46
C TYR A 48 -6.63 -11.01 -3.21
N LEU A 49 -7.55 -10.12 -2.82
CA LEU A 49 -7.53 -9.44 -1.53
C LEU A 49 -8.25 -10.28 -0.49
N THR A 50 -7.56 -10.62 0.60
CA THR A 50 -8.14 -11.34 1.73
C THR A 50 -9.11 -10.45 2.51
N LYS A 51 -10.01 -11.07 3.29
CA LYS A 51 -10.94 -10.34 4.18
C LYS A 51 -10.23 -9.51 5.25
N THR A 52 -8.97 -9.83 5.56
CA THR A 52 -8.12 -9.11 6.52
C THR A 52 -7.35 -7.94 5.89
N GLY A 53 -7.53 -7.66 4.60
CA GLY A 53 -6.87 -6.56 3.91
C GLY A 53 -5.45 -6.87 3.40
N LEU A 54 -5.02 -8.13 3.46
CA LEU A 54 -3.75 -8.59 2.90
C LEU A 54 -3.93 -9.07 1.46
N TYR A 55 -2.95 -8.82 0.60
CA TYR A 55 -2.96 -9.28 -0.78
C TYR A 55 -2.30 -10.66 -0.87
N ASN A 56 -3.03 -11.65 -1.36
CA ASN A 56 -2.44 -12.92 -1.77
C ASN A 56 -1.74 -12.71 -3.12
N CYS A 57 -0.46 -13.07 -3.19
CA CYS A 57 0.34 -12.98 -4.39
C CYS A 57 0.91 -14.35 -4.74
N ARG A 58 0.94 -14.65 -6.04
CA ARG A 58 1.46 -15.89 -6.61
C ARG A 58 2.66 -15.64 -7.49
N TRP A 59 3.61 -16.56 -7.49
CA TRP A 59 4.76 -16.53 -8.39
C TRP A 59 5.27 -17.94 -8.66
N TYR A 60 6.04 -18.09 -9.72
CA TYR A 60 6.73 -19.34 -10.01
C TYR A 60 8.14 -19.33 -9.42
N GLU A 61 8.51 -20.42 -8.77
CA GLU A 61 9.86 -20.68 -8.29
C GLU A 61 10.31 -22.03 -8.86
N GLY A 62 11.07 -21.97 -9.96
CA GLY A 62 11.33 -23.14 -10.80
C GLY A 62 10.04 -23.64 -11.47
N MET A 63 9.67 -24.89 -11.22
CA MET A 63 8.43 -25.51 -11.72
C MET A 63 7.28 -25.46 -10.71
N ALA A 64 7.51 -24.91 -9.51
CA ALA A 64 6.50 -24.85 -8.46
C ALA A 64 5.80 -23.49 -8.46
N LEU A 65 4.46 -23.51 -8.44
CA LEU A 65 3.66 -22.33 -8.12
C LEU A 65 3.71 -22.11 -6.60
N LYS A 66 4.12 -20.92 -6.19
CA LYS A 66 4.17 -20.48 -4.80
C LYS A 66 3.16 -19.36 -4.58
N GLU A 67 2.65 -19.26 -3.36
CA GLU A 67 1.76 -18.20 -2.95
C GLU A 67 2.07 -17.73 -1.53
N ALA A 68 1.89 -16.44 -1.26
CA ALA A 68 2.00 -15.86 0.07
C ALA A 68 1.17 -14.57 0.16
N THR A 69 0.82 -14.19 1.39
CA THR A 69 0.06 -12.97 1.68
C THR A 69 0.99 -11.85 2.15
N PHE A 70 0.82 -10.65 1.61
CA PHE A 70 1.63 -9.48 1.92
C PHE A 70 0.78 -8.27 2.28
N ASN A 71 1.35 -7.36 3.07
CA ASN A 71 0.72 -6.06 3.31
C ASN A 71 0.79 -5.21 2.04
N PRO A 72 -0.23 -4.38 1.76
CA PRO A 72 -0.18 -3.43 0.65
C PRO A 72 1.02 -2.48 0.73
N GLU A 73 1.43 -2.13 1.95
CA GLU A 73 2.56 -1.24 2.18
C GLU A 73 3.89 -1.85 1.78
N ASP A 74 4.00 -3.19 1.75
CA ASP A 74 5.22 -3.89 1.38
C ASP A 74 5.32 -4.11 -0.14
N LEU A 75 4.24 -3.84 -0.88
CA LEU A 75 4.14 -4.10 -2.31
C LEU A 75 4.35 -2.82 -3.14
N LEU A 76 4.95 -3.00 -4.30
CA LEU A 76 5.08 -1.97 -5.33
C LEU A 76 4.52 -2.50 -6.64
N LEU A 77 3.68 -1.69 -7.30
CA LEU A 77 3.17 -2.00 -8.62
C LEU A 77 4.33 -1.95 -9.61
N LYS A 78 4.59 -3.05 -10.30
CA LYS A 78 5.55 -3.09 -11.40
C LYS A 78 4.81 -2.75 -12.68
N ASN A 79 4.76 -1.46 -13.00
CA ASN A 79 4.28 -1.02 -14.30
C ASN A 79 5.13 -1.68 -15.40
N ARG A 80 4.51 -2.47 -16.27
CA ARG A 80 5.07 -2.73 -17.59
C ARG A 80 5.03 -1.37 -18.28
N LYS A 81 6.17 -0.69 -18.39
CA LYS A 81 6.29 0.39 -19.39
C LYS A 81 5.94 -0.26 -20.72
N HIS A 82 4.79 0.10 -21.26
CA HIS A 82 4.42 -0.14 -22.64
C HIS A 82 5.52 0.53 -23.46
N GLY A 83 6.35 -0.28 -24.12
CA GLY A 83 7.21 0.19 -25.20
C GLY A 83 6.37 0.48 -26.42
#